data_AF-A0A1C5BRZ8-F1
#
_entry.id   AF-A0A1C5BRZ8-F1
#
_cell.length_a   1.000
_cell.length_b   1.000
_cell.length_c   1.000
_cell.angle_alpha   90.00
_cell.angle_beta   90.00
_cell.angle_gamma   90.00
#
_symmetry.space_group_name_H-M   'P 1'
#
loop_
_entity.id
_entity.type
_entity.pdbx_description
1 polymer ?
#
loop_
_entity_poly.entity_id
_entity_poly.type
_entity_poly.pdbx_seq_one_letter_code
_entity_poly.pdbx_strand_id
1 'polypeptide(L)' 'ADGRAYARARDAARLVGAYEGLLPPGHFKVSTERELLKHARAAVTAALGDTAFETAHAEGGSLTLEEAAALVRSV' A
#
# COMPACT_ATOMS: atom_id res chain seq x y z
N ALA A 1 4.35 -18.17 -5.63
CA ALA A 1 4.45 -17.60 -4.27
C ALA A 1 3.48 -18.34 -3.36
N ASP A 2 3.81 -18.57 -2.09
CA ASP A 2 2.82 -19.04 -1.09
C ASP A 2 1.61 -18.11 -1.14
N GLY A 3 0.40 -18.66 -1.26
CA GLY A 3 -0.83 -17.87 -1.39
C GLY A 3 -1.01 -16.87 -0.25
N ARG A 4 -0.51 -17.19 0.95
CA ARG A 4 -0.51 -16.24 2.08
C ARG A 4 0.49 -15.08 1.89
N ALA A 5 1.66 -15.35 1.33
CA ALA A 5 2.64 -14.31 1.05
C ALA A 5 2.14 -13.35 -0.05
N TYR A 6 1.47 -13.89 -1.08
CA TYR A 6 0.83 -13.08 -2.11
C TYR A 6 -0.31 -12.22 -1.54
N ALA A 7 -1.18 -12.79 -0.70
CA ALA A 7 -2.27 -12.05 -0.06
C ALA A 7 -1.73 -10.87 0.78
N ARG A 8 -0.69 -11.11 1.59
CA ARG A 8 -0.05 -10.03 2.37
C ARG A 8 0.59 -8.96 1.48
N ALA A 9 1.22 -9.34 0.38
CA ALA A 9 1.77 -8.37 -0.57
C ALA A 9 0.66 -7.52 -1.21
N ARG A 10 -0.49 -8.14 -1.52
CA ARG A 10 -1.66 -7.43 -2.05
C ARG A 10 -2.25 -6.45 -1.04
N ASP A 11 -2.35 -6.83 0.23
CA ASP A 11 -2.80 -5.91 1.28
C ASP A 11 -1.79 -4.78 1.52
N ALA A 12 -0.49 -5.06 1.41
CA ALA A 12 0.54 -4.01 1.45
C ALA A 12 0.40 -3.00 0.29
N ALA A 13 0.09 -3.44 -0.94
CA ALA A 13 -0.19 -2.53 -2.06
C ALA A 13 -1.38 -1.61 -1.77
N ARG A 14 -2.47 -2.17 -1.22
CA ARG A 14 -3.65 -1.41 -0.80
C ARG A 14 -3.33 -0.40 0.29
N LEU A 15 -2.50 -0.75 1.26
CA LEU A 15 -2.06 0.17 2.32
C LEU A 15 -1.22 1.33 1.77
N VAL A 16 -0.37 1.08 0.77
CA VAL A 16 0.38 2.16 0.08
C VAL A 16 -0.57 3.11 -0.65
N GLY A 17 -1.57 2.57 -1.35
CA GLY A 17 -2.60 3.37 -2.01
C GLY A 17 -3.43 4.21 -1.02
N ALA A 18 -3.86 3.58 0.08
CA ALA A 18 -4.61 4.26 1.14
C ALA A 18 -3.79 5.38 1.79
N TYR A 19 -2.50 5.12 2.07
CA TYR A 19 -1.60 6.15 2.58
C TYR A 19 -1.55 7.35 1.63
N GLU A 20 -1.41 7.16 0.31
CA GLU A 20 -1.37 8.28 -0.64
C GLU A 20 -2.72 8.99 -0.80
N GLY A 21 -3.84 8.26 -0.76
CA GLY A 21 -5.20 8.79 -0.94
C GLY A 21 -5.78 9.51 0.30
N LEU A 22 -5.33 9.16 1.50
CA LEU A 22 -5.84 9.71 2.76
C LEU A 22 -5.02 10.88 3.32
N LEU A 23 -3.97 11.32 2.62
CA LEU A 23 -3.21 12.48 3.07
C LEU A 23 -4.07 13.75 3.06
N PRO A 24 -3.98 14.59 4.10
CA PRO A 24 -4.63 15.89 4.08
C PRO A 24 -4.16 16.74 2.90
N PRO A 25 -5.03 17.58 2.31
CA PRO A 25 -4.62 18.56 1.32
C PRO A 25 -3.46 19.42 1.84
N GLY A 26 -2.39 19.54 1.06
CA GLY A 26 -1.20 20.31 1.45
C GLY A 26 -0.20 19.55 2.34
N HIS A 27 -0.41 18.26 2.61
CA HIS A 27 0.56 17.44 3.35
C HIS A 27 1.91 17.41 2.64
N PHE A 28 2.97 17.75 3.37
CA PHE A 28 4.34 17.77 2.87
C PHE A 28 5.10 16.54 3.35
N LYS A 29 5.50 15.66 2.41
CA LYS A 29 6.24 14.43 2.73
C LYS A 29 7.68 14.74 3.12
N VAL A 30 8.06 14.45 4.36
CA VAL A 30 9.45 14.61 4.84
C VAL A 30 10.39 13.60 4.16
N SER A 31 11.71 13.79 4.26
CA SER A 31 12.70 12.94 3.57
C SER A 31 12.52 11.45 3.89
N THR A 32 12.41 11.11 5.17
CA THR A 32 12.20 9.72 5.62
C THR A 32 10.92 9.11 5.03
N GLU A 33 9.82 9.86 5.00
CA GLU A 33 8.54 9.41 4.47
C GLU A 33 8.62 9.11 2.96
N ARG A 34 9.34 9.93 2.19
CA ARG A 34 9.57 9.67 0.76
C ARG A 34 10.40 8.42 0.52
N GLU A 35 11.46 8.21 1.29
CA GLU A 35 12.32 7.02 1.15
C GLU A 35 11.59 5.74 1.59
N LEU A 36 10.82 5.80 2.68
CA LEU A 36 9.99 4.67 3.12
C LEU A 36 8.94 4.30 2.07
N LEU A 37 8.26 5.29 1.48
CA LEU A 37 7.30 5.06 0.40
C LEU A 37 7.95 4.42 -0.82
N LYS A 38 9.14 4.90 -1.23
CA LYS A 38 9.90 4.33 -2.35
C LYS A 38 10.27 2.87 -2.09
N HIS A 39 10.78 2.56 -0.90
CA HIS A 39 11.13 1.18 -0.52
C HIS A 39 9.89 0.28 -0.45
N ALA A 40 8.79 0.76 0.12
CA ALA A 40 7.54 0.02 0.19
C ALA A 40 7.00 -0.33 -1.21
N ARG A 41 6.96 0.66 -2.13
CA ARG A 41 6.54 0.42 -3.51
C ARG A 41 7.43 -0.63 -4.19
N ALA A 42 8.75 -0.48 -4.10
CA ALA A 42 9.69 -1.42 -4.70
C ALA A 42 9.51 -2.86 -4.16
N ALA A 43 9.38 -3.01 -2.84
CA ALA A 43 9.22 -4.33 -2.21
C ALA A 43 7.91 -5.01 -2.62
N VAL A 44 6.81 -4.26 -2.67
CA VAL A 44 5.50 -4.81 -3.04
C VAL A 44 5.43 -5.14 -4.53
N THR A 45 5.95 -4.26 -5.40
CA THR A 45 6.05 -4.53 -6.85
C THR A 45 6.90 -5.76 -7.13
N ALA A 46 8.02 -5.95 -6.44
CA ALA A 46 8.85 -7.16 -6.59
C ALA A 46 8.09 -8.45 -6.19
N ALA A 47 7.15 -8.37 -5.25
CA ALA A 47 6.38 -9.51 -4.78
C ALA A 47 5.12 -9.79 -5.63
N LEU A 48 4.49 -8.76 -6.20
CA LEU A 48 3.22 -8.85 -6.93
C LEU A 48 3.36 -8.80 -8.46
N GLY A 49 4.40 -8.13 -8.96
CA GLY A 49 4.48 -7.65 -10.33
C GLY A 49 3.65 -6.38 -10.55
N ASP A 50 3.96 -5.66 -11.63
CA ASP A 50 3.47 -4.31 -11.90
C ASP A 50 1.94 -4.24 -11.98
N THR A 51 1.30 -5.08 -12.79
CA THR A 51 -0.16 -5.03 -12.99
C THR A 51 -0.94 -5.28 -11.69
N ALA A 52 -0.50 -6.25 -10.90
CA ALA A 52 -1.14 -6.58 -9.64
C ALA A 52 -0.89 -5.48 -8.58
N PHE A 53 0.30 -4.88 -8.58
CA PHE A 53 0.60 -3.71 -7.76
C PHE A 53 -0.32 -2.53 -8.11
N GLU A 54 -0.37 -2.11 -9.37
CA GLU A 54 -1.17 -0.94 -9.80
C GLU A 54 -2.67 -1.14 -9.50
N THR A 55 -3.19 -2.35 -9.71
CA THR A 55 -4.59 -2.67 -9.39
C THR A 55 -4.86 -2.54 -7.88
N ALA A 56 -4.05 -3.17 -7.05
CA ALA A 56 -4.24 -3.16 -5.60
C ALA A 56 -3.95 -1.78 -4.98
N HIS A 57 -3.01 -1.02 -5.55
CA HIS A 57 -2.72 0.36 -5.17
C HIS A 57 -3.92 1.28 -5.47
N ALA A 58 -4.52 1.18 -6.67
CA ALA A 58 -5.71 1.93 -7.03
C ALA A 58 -6.92 1.61 -6.12
N GLU A 59 -7.15 0.32 -5.83
CA GLU A 59 -8.15 -0.09 -4.84
C GLU A 59 -7.89 0.57 -3.47
N GLY A 60 -6.63 0.57 -3.02
CA GLY A 60 -6.19 1.20 -1.79
C GLY A 60 -6.53 2.68 -1.69
N GLY A 61 -6.39 3.42 -2.80
CA GLY A 61 -6.69 4.86 -2.87
C GLY A 61 -8.16 5.22 -2.63
N SER A 62 -9.07 4.24 -2.70
CA SER A 62 -10.49 4.42 -2.39
C SER A 62 -10.90 4.00 -0.97
N LEU A 63 -9.97 3.45 -0.18
CA LEU A 63 -10.27 2.97 1.16
C LEU A 63 -10.44 4.13 2.14
N THR A 64 -11.38 3.96 3.07
CA THR A 64 -11.41 4.73 4.30
C THR A 64 -10.26 4.32 5.23
N LEU A 65 -9.93 5.17 6.21
CA LEU A 65 -8.94 4.84 7.23
C LEU A 65 -9.30 3.56 8.00
N GLU A 66 -10.59 3.33 8.26
CA GLU A 66 -11.06 2.16 9.01
C GLU A 66 -10.87 0.85 8.22
N GLU A 67 -11.21 0.87 6.92
CA GLU A 67 -11.00 -0.27 6.02
C GLU A 67 -9.51 -0.56 5.82
N ALA A 68 -8.67 0.47 5.65
CA ALA A 68 -7.22 0.31 5.56
C ALA A 68 -6.66 -0.33 6.84
N ALA A 69 -7.08 0.14 8.02
CA ALA A 69 -6.64 -0.41 9.29
C ALA A 69 -7.12 -1.85 9.53
N ALA A 70 -8.23 -2.28 8.92
CA ALA A 70 -8.71 -3.67 9.02
C ALA A 70 -7.76 -4.67 8.35
N LEU A 71 -7.03 -4.26 7.31
CA LEU A 71 -6.08 -5.12 6.58
C LEU A 71 -4.91 -5.63 7.44
N VAL A 72 -4.57 -4.92 8.53
CA VAL A 72 -3.44 -5.27 9.41
C VAL A 72 -3.89 -5.80 10.78
N ARG A 73 -5.19 -5.87 11.03
CA ARG A 73 -5.74 -6.50 12.26
C ARG A 73 -6.00 -7.99 12.10
N SER A 74 -5.88 -8.51 10.88
CA SER A 74 -6.14 -9.90 10.50
C SER A 74 -4.87 -10.75 10.33
N VAL A 75 -3.70 -10.20 10.68
CA VAL A 75 -2.38 -10.85 10.53
C VAL A 75 -2.04 -11.76 11.70
#